data_AF-A0A9X1U3H5-F1
#
_entry.id   AF-A0A9X1U3H5-F1
#
_cell.length_a   1.000
_cell.length_b   1.000
_cell.length_c   1.000
_cell.angle_alpha   90.00
_cell.angle_beta   90.00
_cell.angle_gamma   90.00
#
_symmetry.space_group_name_H-M   'P 1'
#
loop_
_entity.id
_entity.type
_entity.pdbx_description
1 polymer ?
#
loop_
_entity_poly.entity_id
_entity_poly.type
_entity_poly.pdbx_seq_one_letter_code
_entity_poly.pdbx_strand_id
1 'polypeptide(L)'
;MKYILLIVSLLFSNLLLSQVKVYSGNSTYSSDIICNIKDGKVYKKNSNYSSDILCKILGSKIYDKNSNYSSDILFNIQDGKVYKGNSNYTSDVFMNIKDGKVYKENSNYSSDILLNIKDGKAYDGNSNYSSDVLFTIDSMVSLEEFVAIFYVFKYVY
;
A
#
# COMPACT_ATOMS: atom_id res chain seq x y z
N MET A 1 53.87 -22.35 -9.01
CA MET A 1 52.76 -22.18 -9.98
C MET A 1 51.65 -23.11 -9.53
N LYS A 2 50.42 -22.73 -9.23
CA LYS A 2 49.57 -21.59 -9.57
C LYS A 2 48.59 -21.42 -8.40
N TYR A 3 48.34 -20.17 -8.00
CA TYR A 3 47.20 -19.81 -7.17
C TYR A 3 45.92 -20.21 -7.92
N ILE A 4 45.14 -21.14 -7.37
CA ILE A 4 43.77 -21.36 -7.83
C ILE A 4 42.93 -20.23 -7.21
N LEU A 5 42.81 -19.13 -7.95
CA LEU A 5 41.80 -18.11 -7.69
C LEU A 5 40.45 -18.74 -8.04
N LEU A 6 39.72 -19.22 -7.03
CA LEU A 6 38.31 -19.53 -7.18
C LEU A 6 37.56 -18.20 -7.10
N ILE A 7 37.30 -17.58 -8.25
CA ILE A 7 36.50 -16.36 -8.37
C ILE A 7 35.08 -16.73 -7.93
N VAL A 8 34.73 -16.39 -6.69
CA VAL A 8 33.33 -16.34 -6.24
C VAL A 8 32.68 -15.18 -6.97
N SER A 9 32.07 -15.47 -8.13
CA SER A 9 31.16 -14.54 -8.77
C SER A 9 29.91 -14.44 -7.90
N LEU A 10 29.90 -13.51 -6.93
CA LEU A 10 28.67 -13.02 -6.34
C LEU A 10 27.84 -12.37 -7.45
N LEU A 11 26.94 -13.16 -8.05
CA LEU A 11 25.79 -12.62 -8.76
C LEU A 11 24.90 -11.95 -7.70
N PHE A 12 25.24 -10.72 -7.33
CA PHE A 12 24.23 -9.78 -6.84
C PHE A 12 23.30 -9.53 -8.03
N SER A 13 22.31 -10.39 -8.21
CA SER A 13 21.14 -10.01 -8.98
C SER A 13 20.58 -8.78 -8.26
N ASN A 14 20.73 -7.61 -8.86
CA ASN A 14 19.98 -6.44 -8.46
C ASN A 14 18.51 -6.88 -8.48
N LEU A 15 17.91 -7.12 -7.31
CA LEU A 15 16.47 -7.14 -7.18
C LEU A 15 16.03 -5.74 -7.60
N LEU A 16 15.77 -5.55 -8.88
CA LEU A 16 14.91 -4.49 -9.36
C LEU A 16 13.58 -4.78 -8.68
N LEU A 17 13.34 -4.15 -7.52
CA LEU A 17 12.02 -4.15 -6.92
C LEU A 17 11.10 -3.54 -7.98
N SER A 18 10.27 -4.40 -8.59
CA SER A 18 9.31 -3.98 -9.58
C SER A 18 8.43 -2.92 -8.95
N GLN A 19 8.24 -1.82 -9.66
CA GLN A 19 7.34 -0.75 -9.24
C GLN A 19 5.91 -1.29 -9.25
N VAL A 20 5.22 -1.20 -8.12
CA VAL A 20 3.78 -1.52 -8.03
C VAL A 20 3.01 -0.37 -8.66
N LYS A 21 2.01 -0.66 -9.49
CA LYS A 21 1.12 0.37 -10.03
C LYS A 21 -0.31 0.10 -9.62
N VAL A 22 -1.00 1.19 -9.31
CA VAL A 22 -2.41 1.16 -8.96
C VAL A 22 -3.18 1.91 -10.03
N TYR A 23 -4.19 1.26 -10.58
CA TYR A 23 -5.03 1.74 -11.66
C TYR A 23 -6.43 2.04 -11.15
N SER A 24 -7.08 3.04 -11.71
CA SER A 24 -8.49 3.30 -11.42
C SER A 24 -9.39 2.20 -11.99
N GLY A 25 -10.35 1.73 -11.20
CA GLY A 25 -11.29 0.68 -11.58
C GLY A 25 -10.60 -0.61 -12.05
N ASN A 26 -11.10 -1.17 -13.16
CA ASN A 26 -10.54 -2.38 -13.79
C ASN A 26 -9.44 -2.09 -14.82
N SER A 27 -8.96 -0.84 -14.91
CA SER A 27 -8.02 -0.48 -15.97
C SER A 27 -6.65 -1.14 -15.78
N THR A 28 -5.93 -1.25 -16.91
CA THR A 28 -4.50 -1.60 -16.97
C THR A 28 -3.72 -0.60 -17.85
N TYR A 29 -4.37 0.48 -18.29
CA TYR A 29 -3.74 1.50 -19.13
C TYR A 29 -2.91 2.46 -18.30
N SER A 30 -1.76 2.90 -18.83
CA SER A 30 -0.86 3.82 -18.12
C SER A 30 -1.50 5.18 -17.81
N SER A 31 -2.50 5.61 -18.59
CA SER A 31 -3.27 6.84 -18.34
C SER A 31 -4.06 6.80 -17.04
N ASP A 32 -4.42 5.60 -16.60
CA ASP A 32 -5.36 5.38 -15.50
C ASP A 32 -4.63 5.03 -14.21
N ILE A 33 -3.29 5.10 -14.20
CA ILE A 33 -2.47 4.95 -13.00
C ILE A 33 -2.77 6.11 -12.05
N ILE A 34 -3.28 5.79 -10.87
CA ILE A 34 -3.56 6.77 -9.80
C ILE A 34 -2.31 7.04 -8.98
N CYS A 35 -1.54 5.99 -8.68
CA CYS A 35 -0.28 6.05 -7.97
C CYS A 35 0.60 4.84 -8.29
N ASN A 36 1.86 4.92 -7.87
CA ASN A 36 2.78 3.80 -7.90
C ASN A 36 3.55 3.72 -6.59
N ILE A 37 4.08 2.53 -6.29
CA ILE A 37 4.95 2.30 -5.13
C ILE A 37 6.32 1.89 -5.60
N LYS A 38 7.32 2.57 -5.06
CA LYS A 38 8.73 2.24 -5.26
C LYS A 38 9.55 2.62 -4.04
N ASP A 39 10.40 1.71 -3.59
CA ASP A 39 11.33 1.92 -2.47
C ASP A 39 10.63 2.46 -1.21
N GLY A 40 9.48 1.86 -0.85
CA GLY A 40 8.69 2.25 0.32
C GLY A 40 8.02 3.62 0.20
N LYS A 41 7.84 4.17 -0.99
CA LYS A 41 7.18 5.46 -1.22
C LYS A 41 6.06 5.33 -2.23
N VAL A 42 4.95 6.00 -1.96
CA VAL A 42 3.84 6.11 -2.90
C VAL A 42 3.98 7.42 -3.66
N TYR A 43 4.07 7.35 -4.99
CA TYR A 43 4.20 8.50 -5.86
C TYR A 43 2.92 8.75 -6.63
N LYS A 44 2.67 10.02 -6.98
CA LYS A 44 1.58 10.41 -7.85
C LYS A 44 1.72 9.80 -9.24
N LYS A 45 0.64 9.18 -9.75
CA LYS A 45 0.59 8.54 -11.07
C LYS A 45 1.78 7.60 -11.29
N ASN A 46 2.51 7.74 -12.40
CA ASN A 46 3.71 6.97 -12.74
C ASN A 46 5.02 7.72 -12.41
N SER A 47 4.97 8.75 -11.55
CA SER A 47 6.15 9.56 -11.22
C SER A 47 7.17 8.81 -10.36
N ASN A 48 8.41 9.30 -10.39
CA ASN A 48 9.50 8.89 -9.49
C ASN A 48 10.23 10.09 -8.87
N TYR A 49 9.67 11.31 -9.00
CA TYR A 49 10.28 12.52 -8.43
C TYR A 49 9.94 12.64 -6.95
N SER A 50 10.90 13.11 -6.14
CA SER A 50 10.70 13.29 -4.70
C SER A 50 9.57 14.28 -4.37
N SER A 51 9.31 15.26 -5.24
CA SER A 51 8.21 16.21 -5.11
C SER A 51 6.83 15.58 -5.26
N ASP A 52 6.75 14.40 -5.87
CA ASP A 52 5.50 13.69 -6.15
C ASP A 52 5.23 12.57 -5.13
N ILE A 53 6.03 12.44 -4.09
CA ILE A 53 5.80 11.51 -2.99
C ILE A 53 4.55 11.97 -2.22
N LEU A 54 3.54 11.11 -2.19
CA LEU A 54 2.27 11.33 -1.50
C LEU A 54 2.33 10.85 -0.05
N CYS A 55 2.96 9.70 0.17
CA CYS A 55 3.26 9.19 1.50
C CYS A 55 4.44 8.22 1.44
N LYS A 56 5.00 7.91 2.61
CA LYS A 56 6.12 7.00 2.77
C LYS A 56 5.79 5.93 3.79
N ILE A 57 6.16 4.70 3.47
CA ILE A 57 6.05 3.52 4.31
C ILE A 57 7.41 3.28 4.96
N LEU A 58 7.44 3.17 6.29
CA LEU A 58 8.65 2.82 7.03
C LEU A 58 8.27 1.89 8.19
N GLY A 59 8.62 0.61 8.05
CA GLY A 59 8.15 -0.42 8.98
C GLY A 59 6.62 -0.45 8.98
N SER A 60 6.02 -0.45 10.17
CA SER A 60 4.56 -0.47 10.37
C SER A 60 3.87 0.88 10.20
N LYS A 61 4.58 1.92 9.74
CA LYS A 61 4.10 3.30 9.78
C LYS A 61 4.01 3.93 8.41
N ILE A 62 2.95 4.71 8.21
CA ILE A 62 2.73 5.53 7.03
C ILE A 62 2.93 6.99 7.42
N TYR A 63 3.82 7.69 6.74
CA TYR A 63 4.15 9.08 6.96
C TYR A 63 3.58 9.95 5.84
N ASP A 64 3.18 11.17 6.16
CA ASP A 64 2.82 12.18 5.17
C ASP A 64 4.04 12.52 4.30
N LYS A 65 3.85 12.52 2.99
CA LYS A 65 4.89 12.77 1.98
C LYS A 65 6.16 11.96 2.28
N ASN A 66 7.33 12.59 2.27
CA ASN A 66 8.62 11.96 2.52
C ASN A 66 9.11 12.13 3.98
N SER A 67 8.24 12.50 4.92
CA SER A 67 8.63 12.85 6.29
C SER A 67 9.18 11.67 7.10
N ASN A 68 10.05 11.95 8.06
CA ASN A 68 10.52 10.99 9.08
C ASN A 68 10.10 11.40 10.50
N TYR A 69 9.35 12.49 10.66
CA TYR A 69 8.96 13.00 11.97
C TYR A 69 7.76 12.23 12.52
N SER A 70 7.74 11.96 13.82
CA SER A 70 6.63 11.25 14.46
C SER A 70 5.30 12.00 14.41
N SER A 71 5.35 13.34 14.32
CA SER A 71 4.17 14.20 14.13
C SER A 71 3.46 13.97 12.80
N ASP A 72 4.19 13.45 11.81
CA ASP A 72 3.72 13.32 10.43
C ASP A 72 3.32 11.89 10.12
N ILE A 73 3.28 11.01 11.13
CA ILE A 73 2.72 9.67 10.98
C ILE A 73 1.22 9.85 10.75
N LEU A 74 0.75 9.38 9.61
CA LEU A 74 -0.67 9.29 9.26
C LEU A 74 -1.29 8.07 9.94
N PHE A 75 -0.59 6.94 9.88
CA PHE A 75 -1.06 5.67 10.43
C PHE A 75 0.07 4.83 11.03
N ASN A 76 -0.29 4.08 12.07
CA ASN A 76 0.49 2.94 12.55
C ASN A 76 -0.34 1.66 12.36
N ILE A 77 0.31 0.57 11.98
CA ILE A 77 -0.35 -0.68 11.60
C ILE A 77 0.13 -1.80 12.49
N GLN A 78 -0.80 -2.55 13.08
CA GLN A 78 -0.46 -3.66 13.95
C GLN A 78 -1.59 -4.69 13.94
N ASP A 79 -1.25 -5.96 13.72
CA ASP A 79 -2.18 -7.10 13.81
C ASP A 79 -3.46 -6.91 12.97
N GLY A 80 -3.30 -6.40 11.75
CA GLY A 80 -4.42 -6.10 10.83
C GLY A 80 -5.16 -4.79 11.13
N LYS A 81 -4.90 -4.14 12.27
CA LYS A 81 -5.51 -2.85 12.64
C LYS A 81 -4.66 -1.69 12.16
N VAL A 82 -5.35 -0.63 11.75
CA VAL A 82 -4.75 0.63 11.33
C VAL A 82 -5.19 1.69 12.32
N TYR A 83 -4.23 2.30 13.00
CA TYR A 83 -4.44 3.34 14.01
C TYR A 83 -4.14 4.71 13.42
N LYS A 84 -4.91 5.73 13.80
CA LYS A 84 -4.62 7.12 13.44
C LYS A 84 -3.34 7.58 14.15
N GLY A 85 -2.44 8.21 13.39
CA GLY A 85 -1.21 8.74 13.94
C GLY A 85 -0.26 7.68 14.48
N ASN A 86 0.61 8.10 15.40
CA ASN A 86 1.53 7.20 16.11
C ASN A 86 0.87 6.52 17.33
N SER A 87 -0.38 6.09 17.18
CA SER A 87 -1.17 5.50 18.27
C SER A 87 -1.24 3.97 18.19
N ASN A 88 -1.55 3.35 19.33
CA ASN A 88 -1.91 1.94 19.49
C ASN A 88 -3.19 1.76 20.32
N TYR A 89 -3.90 2.85 20.64
CA TYR A 89 -5.11 2.78 21.46
C TYR A 89 -6.29 2.31 20.63
N THR A 90 -7.15 1.45 21.21
CA THR A 90 -8.35 0.92 20.54
C THR A 90 -9.29 2.02 20.04
N SER A 91 -9.37 3.16 20.75
CA SER A 91 -10.15 4.34 20.35
C SER A 91 -9.68 4.98 19.05
N ASP A 92 -8.41 4.75 18.69
CA ASP A 92 -7.77 5.40 17.55
C ASP A 92 -7.72 4.48 16.33
N VAL A 93 -8.29 3.27 16.44
CA VAL A 93 -8.43 2.36 15.31
C VAL A 93 -9.31 3.02 14.25
N PHE A 94 -8.70 3.29 13.11
CA PHE A 94 -9.32 3.86 11.94
C PHE A 94 -10.04 2.79 11.11
N MET A 95 -9.39 1.65 10.91
CA MET A 95 -9.95 0.49 10.22
C MET A 95 -9.24 -0.79 10.64
N ASN A 96 -9.88 -1.92 10.34
CA ASN A 96 -9.38 -3.27 10.59
C ASN A 96 -9.39 -4.05 9.28
N ILE A 97 -8.30 -4.73 8.97
CA ILE A 97 -8.11 -5.49 7.75
C ILE A 97 -7.91 -6.96 8.14
N LYS A 98 -8.83 -7.80 7.68
CA LYS A 98 -8.78 -9.24 7.92
C LYS A 98 -9.52 -9.98 6.81
N ASP A 99 -9.07 -11.20 6.50
CA ASP A 99 -9.75 -12.11 5.56
C ASP A 99 -10.10 -11.45 4.21
N GLY A 100 -9.19 -10.62 3.69
CA GLY A 100 -9.39 -9.89 2.44
C GLY A 100 -10.45 -8.78 2.52
N LYS A 101 -10.78 -8.26 3.70
CA LYS A 101 -11.80 -7.23 3.90
C LYS A 101 -11.29 -6.11 4.77
N VAL A 102 -11.71 -4.90 4.45
CA VAL A 102 -11.49 -3.69 5.25
C VAL A 102 -12.79 -3.36 5.97
N TYR A 103 -12.75 -3.27 7.28
CA TYR A 103 -13.87 -2.92 8.14
C TYR A 103 -13.67 -1.54 8.73
N LYS A 104 -14.78 -0.82 8.95
CA LYS A 104 -14.78 0.42 9.71
C LYS A 104 -14.35 0.15 11.16
N GLU A 105 -13.35 0.89 11.64
CA GLU A 105 -12.86 0.86 13.02
C GLU A 105 -12.56 -0.59 13.49
N ASN A 106 -13.05 -1.00 14.66
CA ASN A 106 -12.89 -2.35 15.19
C ASN A 106 -14.01 -3.32 14.75
N SER A 107 -14.85 -2.94 13.79
CA SER A 107 -15.99 -3.76 13.41
C SER A 107 -15.58 -5.07 12.73
N ASN A 108 -16.49 -6.03 12.80
CA ASN A 108 -16.43 -7.33 12.14
C ASN A 108 -17.77 -7.68 11.44
N TYR A 109 -18.73 -6.75 11.41
CA TYR A 109 -20.03 -6.95 10.78
C TYR A 109 -19.95 -6.74 9.28
N SER A 110 -20.73 -7.49 8.51
CA SER A 110 -20.77 -7.36 7.05
C SER A 110 -21.26 -5.99 6.59
N SER A 111 -22.10 -5.33 7.37
CA SER A 111 -22.60 -3.97 7.12
C SER A 111 -21.53 -2.89 7.23
N ASP A 112 -20.43 -3.18 7.91
CA ASP A 112 -19.34 -2.23 8.17
C ASP A 112 -18.12 -2.48 7.29
N ILE A 113 -18.24 -3.37 6.30
CA ILE A 113 -17.22 -3.59 5.29
C ILE A 113 -17.14 -2.34 4.41
N LEU A 114 -15.97 -1.72 4.40
CA LEU A 114 -15.62 -0.59 3.54
C LEU A 114 -15.14 -1.08 2.17
N LEU A 115 -14.34 -2.15 2.17
CA LEU A 115 -13.80 -2.75 0.95
C LEU A 115 -13.70 -4.26 1.07
N ASN A 116 -13.88 -4.92 -0.06
CA ASN A 116 -13.51 -6.32 -0.27
C ASN A 116 -12.30 -6.36 -1.22
N ILE A 117 -11.28 -7.13 -0.87
CA ILE A 117 -9.99 -7.20 -1.56
C ILE A 117 -9.85 -8.60 -2.10
N LYS A 118 -9.79 -8.71 -3.42
CA LYS A 118 -9.73 -10.00 -4.09
C LYS A 118 -9.00 -9.87 -5.43
N ASP A 119 -8.08 -10.80 -5.69
CA ASP A 119 -7.38 -10.93 -6.99
C ASP A 119 -6.75 -9.61 -7.48
N GLY A 120 -6.09 -8.88 -6.58
CA GLY A 120 -5.46 -7.59 -6.86
C GLY A 120 -6.43 -6.42 -7.00
N LYS A 121 -7.71 -6.59 -6.68
CA LYS A 121 -8.74 -5.55 -6.82
C LYS A 121 -9.34 -5.19 -5.48
N ALA A 122 -9.64 -3.91 -5.29
CA ALA A 122 -10.46 -3.41 -4.19
C ALA A 122 -11.85 -3.06 -4.72
N TYR A 123 -12.86 -3.70 -4.14
CA TYR A 123 -14.27 -3.53 -4.45
C TYR A 123 -14.93 -2.67 -3.37
N ASP A 124 -15.91 -1.85 -3.77
CA ASP A 124 -16.71 -1.08 -2.83
C ASP A 124 -17.57 -2.00 -1.95
N GLY A 125 -17.52 -1.76 -0.64
CA GLY A 125 -18.23 -2.57 0.36
C GLY A 125 -17.91 -4.07 0.28
N ASN A 126 -18.91 -4.92 0.46
CA ASN A 126 -18.77 -6.38 0.41
C ASN A 126 -18.95 -6.96 -1.01
N SER A 127 -18.82 -6.14 -2.06
CA SER A 127 -19.07 -6.56 -3.43
C SER A 127 -17.94 -7.40 -4.03
N ASN A 128 -18.27 -8.15 -5.09
CA ASN A 128 -17.32 -8.83 -5.98
C ASN A 128 -17.63 -8.57 -7.47
N TYR A 129 -18.54 -7.64 -7.78
CA TYR A 129 -18.89 -7.32 -9.16
C TYR A 129 -17.84 -6.44 -9.81
N SER A 130 -17.55 -6.66 -11.10
CA SER A 130 -16.57 -5.85 -11.82
C SER A 130 -16.94 -4.37 -11.85
N SER A 131 -18.23 -4.03 -11.85
CA SER A 131 -18.73 -2.65 -11.78
C SER A 131 -18.32 -1.90 -10.52
N ASP A 132 -18.00 -2.63 -9.45
CA ASP A 132 -17.80 -2.07 -8.11
C ASP A 132 -16.32 -1.99 -7.75
N VAL A 133 -15.44 -2.32 -8.71
CA VAL A 133 -13.99 -2.19 -8.53
C VAL A 133 -13.62 -0.71 -8.47
N LEU A 134 -13.02 -0.31 -7.36
CA LEU A 134 -12.53 1.05 -7.14
C LEU A 134 -11.12 1.25 -7.72
N PHE A 135 -10.25 0.28 -7.50
CA PHE A 135 -8.90 0.26 -8.04
C PHE A 135 -8.35 -1.16 -8.18
N THR A 136 -7.38 -1.31 -9.09
CA THR A 136 -6.63 -2.54 -9.35
C THR A 136 -5.16 -2.31 -9.06
N ILE A 137 -4.52 -3.25 -8.37
CA ILE A 137 -3.08 -3.29 -8.06
C ILE A 137 -2.47 -4.39 -8.93
N ASP A 138 -1.42 -4.09 -9.69
CA ASP A 138 -0.84 -5.04 -10.65
C ASP A 138 0.09 -6.10 -10.03
N SER A 139 0.39 -5.99 -8.73
CA SER A 139 1.19 -6.96 -8.01
C SER A 139 0.68 -7.20 -6.59
N MET A 140 1.19 -8.25 -5.95
CA MET A 140 0.99 -8.45 -4.52
C MET A 140 1.65 -7.30 -3.75
N VAL A 141 1.00 -6.88 -2.67
CA VAL A 141 1.46 -5.81 -1.78
C VAL A 141 1.38 -6.27 -0.34
N SER A 142 2.25 -5.71 0.49
CA SER A 142 2.15 -5.81 1.95
C SER A 142 0.90 -5.10 2.48
N LEU A 143 0.57 -5.36 3.75
CA LEU A 143 -0.53 -4.68 4.42
C LEU A 143 -0.28 -3.17 4.47
N GLU A 144 0.95 -2.75 4.75
CA GLU A 144 1.36 -1.36 4.85
C GLU A 144 1.25 -0.64 3.51
N GLU A 145 1.69 -1.28 2.43
CA GLU A 145 1.52 -0.77 1.07
C GLU A 145 0.04 -0.64 0.72
N PHE A 146 -0.79 -1.63 1.05
CA PHE A 146 -2.24 -1.52 0.83
C PHE A 146 -2.85 -0.34 1.60
N VAL A 147 -2.50 -0.14 2.87
CA VAL A 147 -2.98 1.01 3.67
C VAL A 147 -2.55 2.33 3.04
N ALA A 148 -1.32 2.42 2.54
CA ALA A 148 -0.82 3.60 1.84
C ALA A 148 -1.60 3.87 0.54
N ILE A 149 -1.90 2.82 -0.25
CA ILE A 149 -2.74 2.91 -1.45
C ILE A 149 -4.15 3.39 -1.09
N PHE A 150 -4.76 2.79 -0.06
CA PHE A 150 -6.09 3.17 0.40
C PHE A 150 -6.15 4.64 0.81
N TYR A 151 -5.15 5.11 1.56
CA TYR A 151 -5.04 6.52 1.95
C TYR A 151 -4.98 7.43 0.73
N VAL A 152 -4.11 7.12 -0.24
CA VAL A 152 -3.98 7.92 -1.46
C VAL A 152 -5.28 7.93 -2.25
N PHE A 153 -5.89 6.76 -2.48
CA PHE A 153 -7.15 6.65 -3.21
C PHE A 153 -8.30 7.42 -2.54
N LYS A 154 -8.38 7.38 -1.20
CA LYS A 154 -9.53 7.93 -0.46
C LYS A 154 -9.41 9.43 -0.17
N TYR A 155 -8.19 9.94 0.00
CA TYR A 155 -7.97 11.28 0.57
C TYR A 155 -7.09 12.20 -0.28
N VAL A 156 -6.40 11.68 -1.30
CA VAL A 156 -5.40 12.46 -2.07
C VAL A 156 -5.74 12.49 -3.56
N TYR A 157 -6.20 11.37 -4.12
CA TYR A 157 -6.67 11.20 -5.49
C TYR A 157 -8.07 11.80 -5.68
#